data_AF-M7NJ62-F1
#
_entry.id   AF-M7NJ62-F1
#
_cell.length_a   1.000
_cell.length_b   1.000
_cell.length_c   1.000
_cell.angle_alpha   90.00
_cell.angle_beta   90.00
_cell.angle_gamma   90.00
#
_symmetry.space_group_name_H-M   'P 1'
#
loop_
_entity.id
_entity.type
_entity.pdbx_description
1 polymer ?
#
loop_
_entity_poly.entity_id
_entity_poly.type
_entity_poly.pdbx_seq_one_letter_code
_entity_poly.pdbx_strand_id
1 'polypeptide(L)'
;MLPRCKMFPTLEKRRRFDDFGEIIIPERFVRVMEEDLDFNITNETNKSINILTKKRKWGGVSNNVQIRENIDKDIYIPSKIVVNEEKIMIKCSVRYIDMEGLHDGKSLKTIIPMVNPRKLVLIHSNQETRNNMMTIFKALVSFTNDIYSPQQGEILKIGIGLNSYNLKLSDDIINTLRWKKLGDYNVSHVIGKLKLCTSSVPNETDLPTLDVLPMNSNLKNIPQFHPLFVGDVKLAHVKRLLQEQGHVAEFIGEGMLLCDGLVTVKKIVGDKVILEGGISQEFYDVRKIVYDSIVEFL
;
A
#
# COMPACT_ATOMS: atom_id res chain seq x y z
N MET A 1 6.34 35.95 -42.13
CA MET A 1 6.60 36.12 -40.69
C MET A 1 5.29 35.82 -39.97
N LEU A 2 5.14 34.63 -39.37
CA LEU A 2 3.86 34.23 -38.74
C LEU A 2 3.58 35.12 -37.50
N PRO A 3 2.33 35.53 -37.26
CA PRO A 3 1.98 36.22 -36.04
C PRO A 3 2.07 35.24 -34.86
N ARG A 4 3.00 35.50 -33.93
CA ARG A 4 3.01 34.86 -32.61
C ARG A 4 1.66 35.15 -31.97
N CYS A 5 0.87 34.11 -31.69
CA CYS A 5 -0.32 34.22 -30.87
C CYS A 5 0.03 34.98 -29.59
N LYS A 6 -0.77 36.00 -29.22
CA LYS A 6 -0.64 36.70 -27.94
C LYS A 6 -1.03 35.73 -26.82
N MET A 7 -0.09 34.93 -26.34
CA MET A 7 -0.19 34.30 -25.04
C MET A 7 0.00 35.37 -23.96
N PHE A 8 -0.77 35.28 -22.88
CA PHE A 8 -0.54 36.09 -21.69
C PHE A 8 0.92 35.87 -21.24
N PRO A 9 1.76 36.91 -21.12
CA PRO A 9 3.21 36.76 -20.95
C PRO A 9 3.56 36.44 -19.49
N THR A 10 3.07 35.31 -18.98
CA THR A 10 3.49 34.77 -17.69
C THR A 10 4.40 33.59 -17.96
N LEU A 11 5.71 33.85 -17.92
CA LEU A 11 6.70 32.77 -17.85
C LEU A 11 6.61 32.18 -16.45
N GLU A 12 6.10 30.96 -16.36
CA GLU A 12 6.03 30.22 -15.10
C GLU A 12 7.46 29.97 -14.61
N LYS A 13 7.85 30.65 -13.54
CA LYS A 13 9.20 30.50 -12.99
C LYS A 13 9.28 29.16 -12.29
N ARG A 14 10.26 28.34 -12.67
CA ARG A 14 10.54 27.05 -12.04
C ARG A 14 10.72 27.24 -10.53
N ARG A 15 9.82 26.63 -9.76
CA ARG A 15 9.81 26.66 -8.29
C ARG A 15 11.06 25.93 -7.77
N ARG A 16 11.74 26.52 -6.79
CA ARG A 16 12.91 25.90 -6.15
C ARG A 16 12.43 25.17 -4.89
N PHE A 17 12.87 23.94 -4.72
CA PHE A 17 12.53 23.09 -3.58
C PHE A 17 13.79 22.81 -2.75
N ASP A 18 13.64 22.84 -1.44
CA ASP A 18 14.63 22.40 -0.44
C ASP A 18 14.09 21.15 0.28
N ASP A 19 14.87 20.56 1.19
CA ASP A 19 14.53 19.34 1.94
C ASP A 19 13.24 19.47 2.79
N PHE A 20 12.79 20.71 3.04
CA PHE A 20 11.57 21.04 3.78
C PHE A 20 10.42 21.59 2.90
N GLY A 21 10.57 21.60 1.57
CA GLY A 21 9.50 21.99 0.63
C GLY A 21 9.83 23.16 -0.30
N GLU A 22 8.81 23.82 -0.86
CA GLU A 22 8.99 24.94 -1.79
C GLU A 22 9.59 26.16 -1.06
N ILE A 23 10.67 26.72 -1.61
CA ILE A 23 11.32 27.90 -1.03
C ILE A 23 10.41 29.12 -1.21
N ILE A 24 9.86 29.60 -0.11
CA ILE A 24 8.96 30.76 -0.07
C ILE A 24 9.78 32.05 -0.21
N ILE A 25 9.44 32.89 -1.18
CA ILE A 25 10.00 34.24 -1.36
C ILE A 25 9.14 35.20 -0.53
N PRO A 26 9.62 35.72 0.62
CA PRO A 26 8.79 36.46 1.57
C PRO A 26 8.14 37.71 0.97
N GLU A 27 8.82 38.40 0.04
CA GLU A 27 8.32 39.64 -0.56
C GLU A 27 7.04 39.44 -1.41
N ARG A 28 6.73 38.20 -1.82
CA ARG A 28 5.49 37.88 -2.56
C ARG A 28 4.26 37.74 -1.66
N PHE A 29 4.47 37.59 -0.36
CA PHE A 29 3.41 37.31 0.62
C PHE A 29 3.26 38.42 1.67
N VAL A 30 4.00 39.52 1.52
CA VAL A 30 3.76 40.73 2.31
C VAL A 30 2.39 41.27 1.93
N ARG A 31 1.43 41.16 2.86
CA ARG A 31 0.17 41.89 2.74
C ARG A 31 0.50 43.36 2.95
N VAL A 32 0.07 44.21 2.01
CA VAL A 32 0.01 45.65 2.26
C VAL A 32 -0.90 45.81 3.48
N MET A 33 -0.33 46.24 4.61
CA MET A 33 -1.11 46.59 5.78
C MET A 33 -1.71 47.98 5.54
N GLU A 34 -2.94 48.20 6.01
CA GLU A 34 -3.67 49.48 5.83
C GLU A 34 -2.93 50.70 6.40
N GLU A 35 -1.88 50.50 7.19
CA GLU A 35 -1.06 51.55 7.81
C GLU A 35 -0.10 52.25 6.83
N ASP A 36 0.09 51.73 5.60
CA ASP A 36 0.90 52.40 4.56
C ASP A 36 0.08 53.43 3.71
N LEU A 37 -1.21 53.63 4.03
CA LEU A 37 -2.11 54.59 3.35
C LEU A 37 -2.14 56.00 3.96
N ASP A 38 -1.36 56.25 5.03
CA ASP A 38 -1.30 57.58 5.65
C ASP A 38 -0.46 58.53 4.79
N PHE A 39 -1.17 59.25 3.90
CA PHE A 39 -0.69 60.44 3.22
C PHE A 39 -0.27 61.49 4.24
N ASN A 40 1.03 61.49 4.57
CA ASN A 40 1.68 62.59 5.27
C ASN A 40 1.58 63.87 4.43
N ILE A 41 0.66 64.76 4.82
CA ILE A 41 0.70 66.17 4.46
C ILE A 41 1.99 66.74 5.05
N THR A 42 2.93 67.07 4.16
CA THR A 42 4.23 67.65 4.50
C THR A 42 4.05 69.01 5.19
N ASN A 43 4.52 69.13 6.43
CA ASN A 43 5.18 70.34 6.90
C ASN A 43 6.63 69.99 7.24
N GLU A 44 7.54 70.79 6.72
CA GLU A 44 8.99 70.66 6.78
C GLU A 44 9.51 70.49 8.21
N THR A 45 10.49 69.61 8.40
CA THR A 45 11.85 69.96 8.88
C THR A 45 12.69 68.71 9.17
N ASN A 46 13.87 68.66 8.53
CA ASN A 46 15.15 68.10 9.00
C ASN A 46 15.15 66.86 9.92
N LYS A 47 15.61 65.70 9.39
CA LYS A 47 16.93 65.12 9.72
C LYS A 47 17.19 63.80 8.99
N SER A 48 18.44 63.70 8.55
CA SER A 48 19.15 62.59 7.93
C SER A 48 19.02 61.24 8.65
N ILE A 49 19.10 60.14 7.91
CA ILE A 49 20.10 59.06 8.07
C ILE A 49 20.25 58.31 6.74
N ASN A 50 21.50 58.13 6.33
CA ASN A 50 21.97 57.42 5.14
C ASN A 50 21.56 55.93 5.12
N ILE A 51 21.43 55.34 3.93
CA ILE A 51 22.28 54.22 3.45
C ILE A 51 22.07 53.98 1.94
N LEU A 52 23.20 54.08 1.22
CA LEU A 52 23.57 53.45 -0.05
C LEU A 52 22.72 52.20 -0.41
N THR A 53 22.14 52.10 -1.61
CA THR A 53 22.89 51.80 -2.83
C THR A 53 22.01 52.05 -4.06
N LYS A 54 22.50 52.89 -4.97
CA LYS A 54 21.93 53.11 -6.30
C LYS A 54 21.92 51.81 -7.10
N LYS A 55 20.75 51.37 -7.57
CA LYS A 55 20.62 50.54 -8.78
C LYS A 55 19.55 51.10 -9.72
N ARG A 56 20.08 51.72 -10.79
CA ARG A 56 19.56 51.87 -12.17
C ARG A 56 18.04 51.84 -12.39
N LYS A 57 17.51 53.03 -12.74
CA LYS A 57 16.36 53.20 -13.64
C LYS A 57 16.60 52.41 -14.94
N TRP A 58 15.77 51.42 -15.22
CA TRP A 58 15.47 51.02 -16.59
C TRP A 58 14.16 51.68 -17.00
N GLY A 59 14.17 52.26 -18.20
CA GLY A 59 13.22 53.28 -18.63
C GLY A 59 11.79 52.83 -18.85
N GLY A 60 10.90 53.81 -18.67
CA GLY A 60 9.71 54.09 -19.46
C GLY A 60 8.89 52.92 -19.98
N VAL A 61 7.93 52.48 -19.16
CA VAL A 61 6.57 52.25 -19.66
C VAL A 61 5.67 53.11 -18.79
N SER A 62 5.01 54.07 -19.42
CA SER A 62 4.00 54.95 -18.85
C SER A 62 2.87 54.12 -18.24
N ASN A 63 2.89 53.98 -16.92
CA ASN A 63 1.76 53.48 -16.14
C ASN A 63 0.66 54.54 -16.13
N ASN A 64 -0.11 54.63 -17.21
CA ASN A 64 -1.51 55.05 -17.15
C ASN A 64 -2.36 53.85 -16.73
N VAL A 65 -2.06 53.27 -15.57
CA VAL A 65 -3.02 52.44 -14.85
C VAL A 65 -3.45 53.30 -13.67
N GLN A 66 -4.42 54.17 -13.94
CA GLN A 66 -5.30 54.66 -12.89
C GLN A 66 -5.92 53.40 -12.27
N ILE A 67 -5.45 53.05 -11.08
CA ILE A 67 -6.12 52.09 -10.21
C ILE A 67 -7.53 52.64 -10.05
N ARG A 68 -8.51 51.99 -10.69
CA ARG A 68 -9.91 52.36 -10.57
C ARG A 68 -10.33 52.04 -9.13
N GLU A 69 -10.28 53.03 -8.24
CA GLU A 69 -10.86 53.00 -6.88
C GLU A 69 -12.40 52.87 -6.88
N ASN A 70 -13.02 52.48 -8.00
CA ASN A 70 -14.47 52.43 -8.20
C ASN A 70 -15.03 50.99 -8.25
N ILE A 71 -14.31 49.97 -7.75
CA ILE A 71 -14.82 48.59 -7.81
C ILE A 71 -15.94 48.36 -6.78
N ASP A 72 -15.94 49.07 -5.66
CA ASP A 72 -16.91 48.83 -4.58
C ASP A 72 -18.27 49.55 -4.76
N LYS A 73 -18.34 50.59 -5.60
CA LYS A 73 -19.60 51.32 -5.87
C LYS A 73 -20.50 50.63 -6.90
N ASP A 74 -19.94 49.74 -7.72
CA ASP A 74 -20.66 49.03 -8.77
C ASP A 74 -21.39 47.77 -8.26
N ILE A 75 -21.19 47.38 -6.99
CA ILE A 75 -21.72 46.13 -6.40
C ILE A 75 -23.22 46.22 -6.06
N TYR A 76 -23.80 47.43 -5.98
CA TYR A 76 -25.20 47.64 -5.55
C TYR A 76 -26.19 47.92 -6.70
N ILE A 77 -25.79 47.72 -7.96
CA ILE A 77 -26.69 47.92 -9.10
C ILE A 77 -27.55 46.66 -9.27
N PRO A 78 -28.90 46.74 -9.16
CA PRO A 78 -29.76 45.58 -9.38
C PRO A 78 -29.66 45.13 -10.84
N SER A 79 -29.14 43.92 -11.06
CA SER A 79 -29.00 43.32 -12.38
C SER A 79 -30.04 42.23 -12.59
N LYS A 80 -30.53 42.10 -13.83
CA LYS A 80 -31.46 41.05 -14.26
C LYS A 80 -30.72 40.08 -15.17
N ILE A 81 -30.78 38.78 -14.87
CA ILE A 81 -30.22 37.75 -15.73
C ILE A 81 -31.09 37.67 -17.00
N VAL A 82 -30.46 37.84 -18.16
CA VAL A 82 -31.07 37.67 -19.48
C VAL A 82 -30.31 36.56 -20.19
N VAL A 83 -31.03 35.54 -20.66
CA VAL A 83 -30.47 34.40 -21.38
C VAL A 83 -30.87 34.54 -22.84
N ASN A 84 -29.88 34.67 -23.73
CA ASN A 84 -30.08 34.73 -25.17
C ASN A 84 -29.32 33.57 -25.83
N GLU A 85 -29.94 32.93 -26.82
CA GLU A 85 -29.28 31.90 -27.63
C GLU A 85 -28.80 32.51 -28.95
N GLU A 86 -27.50 32.45 -29.21
CA GLU A 86 -26.91 32.94 -30.45
C GLU A 86 -26.07 31.85 -31.13
N LYS A 87 -26.14 31.78 -32.46
CA LYS A 87 -25.35 30.84 -33.26
C LYS A 87 -24.00 31.45 -33.61
N ILE A 88 -22.93 30.93 -33.02
CA ILE A 88 -21.56 31.43 -33.23
C ILE A 88 -20.82 30.50 -34.20
N MET A 89 -20.17 31.09 -35.22
CA MET A 89 -19.29 30.35 -36.13
C MET A 89 -17.88 30.23 -35.53
N ILE A 90 -17.54 29.06 -34.98
CA ILE A 90 -16.25 28.81 -34.34
C ILE A 90 -15.16 28.56 -35.41
N LYS A 91 -14.26 29.52 -35.60
CA LYS A 91 -13.09 29.42 -36.50
C LYS A 91 -11.79 29.22 -35.73
N CYS A 92 -11.68 28.15 -34.96
CA CYS A 92 -10.45 27.79 -34.26
C CYS A 92 -10.21 26.28 -34.28
N SER A 93 -8.95 25.87 -34.13
CA SER A 93 -8.60 24.46 -33.90
C SER A 93 -8.76 24.16 -32.42
N VAL A 94 -9.66 23.24 -32.09
CA VAL A 94 -9.86 22.75 -30.72
C VAL A 94 -8.96 21.53 -30.52
N ARG A 95 -8.12 21.57 -29.49
CA ARG A 95 -7.30 20.43 -29.07
C ARG A 95 -7.51 20.21 -27.59
N TYR A 96 -7.80 18.96 -27.23
CA TYR A 96 -7.86 18.53 -25.84
C TYR A 96 -6.44 18.27 -25.33
N ILE A 97 -6.11 18.83 -24.18
CA ILE A 97 -4.88 18.55 -23.44
C ILE A 97 -5.32 18.12 -22.06
N ASP A 98 -4.95 16.89 -21.70
CA ASP A 98 -5.29 16.33 -20.41
C ASP A 98 -4.35 16.85 -19.31
N MET A 99 -4.94 17.44 -18.27
CA MET A 99 -4.25 18.01 -17.10
C MET A 99 -4.90 17.52 -15.80
N GLU A 100 -5.66 16.43 -15.83
CA GLU A 100 -6.46 15.96 -14.68
C GLU A 100 -5.62 15.28 -13.59
N GLY A 101 -4.39 14.86 -13.89
CA GLY A 101 -3.48 14.26 -12.92
C GLY A 101 -3.96 12.93 -12.33
N LEU A 102 -4.88 12.24 -13.01
CA LEU A 102 -5.43 10.95 -12.58
C LEU A 102 -4.45 9.80 -12.88
N HIS A 103 -4.65 8.68 -12.18
CA HIS A 103 -3.83 7.49 -12.35
C HIS A 103 -4.14 6.77 -13.66
N ASP A 104 -3.11 6.51 -14.47
CA ASP A 104 -3.23 5.69 -15.68
C ASP A 104 -3.39 4.20 -15.33
N GLY A 105 -4.03 3.45 -16.23
CA GLY A 105 -4.17 2.01 -16.16
C GLY A 105 -2.83 1.26 -16.11
N LYS A 106 -1.75 1.80 -16.71
CA LYS A 106 -0.40 1.22 -16.58
C LYS A 106 0.10 1.29 -15.15
N SER A 107 -0.04 2.44 -14.50
CA SER A 107 0.38 2.63 -13.10
C SER A 107 -0.39 1.71 -12.17
N LEU A 108 -1.70 1.57 -12.36
CA LEU A 108 -2.53 0.66 -11.57
C LEU A 108 -2.13 -0.81 -11.73
N LYS A 109 -1.74 -1.24 -12.94
CA LYS A 109 -1.22 -2.60 -13.17
C LYS A 109 0.09 -2.87 -12.42
N THR A 110 0.88 -1.85 -12.12
CA THR A 110 2.14 -2.01 -11.37
C THR A 110 1.91 -1.91 -9.87
N ILE A 111 1.12 -0.93 -9.43
CA ILE A 111 0.92 -0.63 -8.00
C ILE A 111 0.08 -1.72 -7.32
N ILE A 112 -1.00 -2.17 -7.96
CA ILE A 112 -1.95 -3.09 -7.33
C ILE A 112 -1.32 -4.45 -6.98
N PRO A 113 -0.52 -5.09 -7.87
CA PRO A 113 0.21 -6.30 -7.51
C PRO A 113 1.24 -6.10 -6.40
N MET A 114 1.88 -4.93 -6.32
CA MET A 114 2.85 -4.61 -5.27
C MET A 114 2.18 -4.49 -3.89
N VAL A 115 0.95 -3.98 -3.83
CA VAL A 115 0.17 -3.87 -2.59
C VAL A 115 -0.38 -5.23 -2.14
N ASN A 116 -0.65 -6.14 -3.09
CA ASN A 116 -1.25 -7.46 -2.86
C ASN A 116 -2.47 -7.44 -1.90
N PRO A 117 -3.54 -6.68 -2.22
CA PRO A 117 -4.70 -6.54 -1.36
C PRO A 117 -5.50 -7.84 -1.26
N ARG A 118 -5.93 -8.22 -0.04
CA ARG A 118 -6.72 -9.44 0.21
C ARG A 118 -8.15 -9.43 -0.37
N LYS A 119 -8.68 -8.26 -0.68
CA LYS A 119 -9.96 -8.04 -1.40
C LYS A 119 -9.82 -6.73 -2.15
N LEU A 120 -10.29 -6.66 -3.39
CA LEU A 120 -10.25 -5.44 -4.20
C LEU A 120 -11.67 -5.01 -4.59
N VAL A 121 -11.99 -3.73 -4.43
CA VAL A 121 -13.27 -3.17 -4.88
C VAL A 121 -12.98 -2.02 -5.84
N LEU A 122 -13.46 -2.14 -7.08
CA LEU A 122 -13.33 -1.12 -8.10
C LEU A 122 -14.56 -0.21 -8.07
N ILE A 123 -14.35 1.05 -7.71
CA ILE A 123 -15.39 2.08 -7.63
C ILE A 123 -15.13 3.11 -8.74
N HIS A 124 -16.20 3.64 -9.33
CA HIS A 124 -16.17 4.78 -10.26
C HIS A 124 -15.31 4.59 -11.54
N SER A 125 -15.94 4.13 -12.61
CA SER A 125 -15.33 3.99 -13.94
C SER A 125 -16.40 3.66 -14.98
N ASN A 126 -16.08 3.81 -16.26
CA ASN A 126 -16.86 3.22 -17.34
C ASN A 126 -16.91 1.69 -17.17
N GLN A 127 -18.03 1.08 -17.59
CA GLN A 127 -18.26 -0.36 -17.48
C GLN A 127 -17.22 -1.18 -18.27
N GLU A 128 -16.86 -0.72 -19.46
CA GLU A 128 -15.85 -1.36 -20.30
C GLU A 128 -14.47 -1.38 -19.62
N THR A 129 -14.01 -0.22 -19.14
CA THR A 129 -12.71 -0.08 -18.47
C THR A 129 -12.64 -0.93 -17.20
N ARG A 130 -13.73 -0.96 -16.42
CA ARG A 130 -13.86 -1.80 -15.23
C ARG A 130 -13.77 -3.29 -15.58
N ASN A 131 -14.49 -3.75 -16.59
CA ASN A 131 -14.47 -5.15 -17.01
C ASN A 131 -13.08 -5.56 -17.53
N ASN A 132 -12.42 -4.66 -18.27
CA ASN A 132 -11.06 -4.86 -18.73
C ASN A 132 -10.10 -4.99 -17.53
N MET A 133 -10.16 -4.04 -16.59
CA MET A 133 -9.32 -4.06 -15.40
C MET A 133 -9.56 -5.30 -14.53
N MET A 134 -10.82 -5.72 -14.37
CA MET A 134 -11.18 -6.94 -13.64
C MET A 134 -10.57 -8.18 -14.31
N THR A 135 -10.62 -8.27 -15.64
CA THR A 135 -10.02 -9.38 -16.40
C THR A 135 -8.51 -9.44 -16.19
N ILE A 136 -7.85 -8.27 -16.21
CA ILE A 136 -6.40 -8.17 -16.01
C ILE A 136 -6.00 -8.60 -14.60
N PHE A 137 -6.71 -8.16 -13.58
CA PHE A 137 -6.41 -8.54 -12.20
C PHE A 137 -6.73 -10.01 -11.90
N LYS A 138 -7.76 -10.58 -12.53
CA LYS A 138 -8.03 -12.03 -12.44
C LYS A 138 -6.99 -12.90 -13.14
N ALA A 139 -6.32 -12.39 -14.17
CA ALA A 139 -5.28 -13.12 -14.89
C ALA A 139 -3.95 -13.22 -14.13
N LEU A 140 -3.76 -12.45 -13.05
CA LEU A 140 -2.54 -12.45 -12.26
C LEU A 140 -2.54 -13.61 -11.25
N VAL A 141 -1.59 -14.55 -11.41
CA VAL A 141 -1.52 -15.82 -10.67
C VAL A 141 -1.31 -15.65 -9.16
N SER A 142 -0.64 -14.58 -8.72
CA SER A 142 -0.37 -14.30 -7.31
C SER A 142 -1.34 -13.31 -6.68
N PHE A 143 -2.44 -12.99 -7.36
CA PHE A 143 -3.38 -11.96 -6.94
C PHE A 143 -4.65 -12.55 -6.31
N THR A 144 -5.41 -11.69 -5.62
CA THR A 144 -6.66 -12.09 -4.97
C THR A 144 -7.78 -12.33 -5.99
N ASN A 145 -8.50 -13.44 -5.84
CA ASN A 145 -9.67 -13.78 -6.66
C ASN A 145 -10.92 -12.94 -6.32
N ASP A 146 -11.00 -12.40 -5.10
CA ASP A 146 -12.07 -11.54 -4.59
C ASP A 146 -11.93 -10.10 -5.09
N ILE A 147 -12.31 -9.89 -6.35
CA ILE A 147 -12.41 -8.56 -6.98
C ILE A 147 -13.89 -8.26 -7.21
N TYR A 148 -14.36 -7.16 -6.64
CA TYR A 148 -15.74 -6.70 -6.76
C TYR A 148 -15.81 -5.40 -7.53
N SER A 149 -16.94 -5.20 -8.21
CA SER A 149 -17.25 -3.92 -8.81
C SER A 149 -18.75 -3.61 -8.71
N PRO A 150 -19.20 -3.05 -7.58
CA PRO A 150 -20.61 -2.79 -7.34
C PRO A 150 -21.18 -1.72 -8.29
N GLN A 151 -22.47 -1.84 -8.60
CA GLN A 151 -23.23 -0.80 -9.29
C GLN A 151 -23.71 0.29 -8.31
N GLN A 152 -24.18 1.41 -8.84
CA GLN A 152 -24.67 2.51 -8.02
C GLN A 152 -25.86 2.04 -7.16
N GLY A 153 -25.74 2.17 -5.84
CA GLY A 153 -26.76 1.74 -4.87
C GLY A 153 -26.66 0.28 -4.42
N GLU A 154 -25.70 -0.49 -4.94
CA GLU A 154 -25.49 -1.88 -4.50
C GLU A 154 -24.74 -1.92 -3.16
N ILE A 155 -25.26 -2.71 -2.21
CA ILE A 155 -24.65 -2.89 -0.89
C ILE A 155 -23.78 -4.15 -0.90
N LEU A 156 -22.46 -3.96 -0.78
CA LEU A 156 -21.49 -5.05 -0.74
C LEU A 156 -20.98 -5.30 0.68
N LYS A 157 -21.15 -6.54 1.18
CA LYS A 157 -20.59 -6.96 2.48
C LYS A 157 -19.16 -7.46 2.30
N ILE A 158 -18.18 -6.62 2.62
CA ILE A 158 -16.74 -6.92 2.43
C ILE A 158 -16.11 -7.63 3.64
N GLY A 159 -16.88 -7.87 4.71
CA GLY A 159 -16.38 -8.49 5.95
C GLY A 159 -15.56 -9.76 5.72
N ILE A 160 -14.43 -9.85 6.42
CA ILE A 160 -13.65 -11.08 6.56
C ILE A 160 -13.98 -11.58 7.96
N GLY A 161 -14.43 -12.83 8.09
CA GLY A 161 -14.70 -13.46 9.39
C GLY A 161 -13.42 -13.79 10.15
N LEU A 162 -12.65 -12.76 10.52
CA LEU A 162 -11.47 -12.91 11.36
C LEU A 162 -11.92 -12.85 12.82
N ASN A 163 -12.02 -14.02 13.45
CA ASN A 163 -12.20 -14.11 14.88
C ASN A 163 -10.82 -14.01 15.54
N SER A 164 -10.33 -12.79 15.72
CA SER A 164 -9.08 -12.54 16.44
C SER A 164 -9.35 -12.47 17.94
N TYR A 165 -8.71 -13.36 18.70
CA TYR A 165 -8.75 -13.35 20.15
C TYR A 165 -7.33 -13.13 20.68
N ASN A 166 -7.19 -12.21 21.62
CA ASN A 166 -5.93 -12.02 22.34
C ASN A 166 -5.92 -12.99 23.53
N LEU A 167 -4.88 -13.83 23.59
CA LEU A 167 -4.71 -14.85 24.61
C LEU A 167 -3.34 -14.64 25.27
N LYS A 168 -3.26 -14.84 26.59
CA LYS A 168 -1.99 -14.92 27.32
C LYS A 168 -1.53 -16.37 27.36
N LEU A 169 -0.24 -16.63 27.09
CA LEU A 169 0.34 -17.97 27.30
C LEU A 169 0.82 -18.09 28.76
N SER A 170 0.53 -19.21 29.41
CA SER A 170 1.10 -19.55 30.72
C SER A 170 2.60 -19.86 30.60
N ASP A 171 3.38 -19.57 31.64
CA ASP A 171 4.83 -19.84 31.68
C ASP A 171 5.13 -21.34 31.51
N ASP A 172 4.24 -22.20 32.00
CA ASP A 172 4.34 -23.66 31.85
C ASP A 172 4.25 -24.10 30.38
N ILE A 173 3.35 -23.50 29.60
CA ILE A 173 3.26 -23.76 28.16
C ILE A 173 4.53 -23.27 27.47
N ILE A 174 4.99 -22.06 27.80
CA ILE A 174 6.17 -21.45 27.17
C ILE A 174 7.39 -22.36 27.32
N ASN A 175 7.56 -22.99 28.47
CA ASN A 175 8.65 -23.94 28.74
C ASN A 175 8.51 -25.27 27.98
N THR A 176 7.29 -25.70 27.64
CA THR A 176 7.06 -26.92 26.84
C THR A 176 7.20 -26.71 25.33
N LEU A 177 7.20 -25.47 24.85
CA LEU A 177 7.21 -25.17 23.41
C LEU A 177 8.54 -25.53 22.76
N ARG A 178 8.47 -26.33 21.69
CA ARG A 178 9.60 -26.65 20.82
C ARG A 178 9.62 -25.70 19.65
N TRP A 179 10.42 -24.65 19.73
CA TRP A 179 10.56 -23.66 18.67
C TRP A 179 11.33 -24.25 17.47
N LYS A 180 10.73 -24.18 16.28
CA LYS A 180 11.36 -24.48 15.01
C LYS A 180 11.49 -23.20 14.20
N LYS A 181 12.67 -22.93 13.64
CA LYS A 181 12.90 -21.75 12.80
C LYS A 181 12.39 -22.00 11.39
N LEU A 182 11.50 -21.14 10.90
CA LEU A 182 10.96 -21.15 9.55
C LEU A 182 11.12 -19.76 8.92
N GLY A 183 12.12 -19.61 8.06
CA GLY A 183 12.50 -18.31 7.49
C GLY A 183 12.97 -17.36 8.60
N ASP A 184 12.28 -16.24 8.74
CA ASP A 184 12.54 -15.22 9.76
C ASP A 184 11.71 -15.42 11.04
N TYR A 185 10.79 -16.38 11.05
CA TYR A 185 9.89 -16.63 12.17
C TYR A 185 10.28 -17.90 12.92
N ASN A 186 9.99 -17.95 14.22
CA ASN A 186 10.04 -19.17 15.01
C ASN A 186 8.61 -19.63 15.26
N VAL A 187 8.30 -20.87 14.86
CA VAL A 187 6.96 -21.45 14.94
C VAL A 187 7.00 -22.66 15.86
N SER A 188 5.95 -22.86 16.64
CA SER A 188 5.78 -24.02 17.50
C SER A 188 4.31 -24.43 17.57
N HIS A 189 4.07 -25.74 17.76
CA HIS A 189 2.73 -26.26 18.00
C HIS A 189 2.37 -26.09 19.48
N VAL A 190 1.22 -25.50 19.74
CA VAL A 190 0.71 -25.29 21.10
C VAL A 190 -0.63 -26.00 21.21
N ILE A 191 -0.76 -26.88 22.20
CA ILE A 191 -2.05 -27.42 22.62
C ILE A 191 -2.18 -27.12 24.11
N GLY A 192 -3.29 -26.50 24.50
CA GLY A 192 -3.53 -26.14 25.90
C GLY A 192 -5.01 -26.04 26.23
N LYS A 193 -5.30 -26.00 27.52
CA LYS A 193 -6.63 -25.71 28.04
C LYS A 193 -6.77 -24.21 28.22
N LEU A 194 -7.81 -23.63 27.61
CA LEU A 194 -8.12 -22.23 27.78
C LEU A 194 -8.81 -21.99 29.14
N LYS A 195 -8.21 -21.16 29.98
CA LYS A 195 -8.81 -20.66 31.22
C LYS A 195 -9.38 -19.27 30.96
N LEU A 196 -10.71 -19.20 30.89
CA LEU A 196 -11.45 -17.95 30.78
C LEU A 196 -11.52 -17.32 32.18
N CYS A 197 -11.02 -16.09 32.34
CA CYS A 197 -11.18 -15.34 33.58
C CYS A 197 -12.63 -14.84 33.66
N THR A 198 -13.45 -15.48 34.48
CA THR A 198 -14.82 -15.04 34.79
C THR A 198 -14.84 -14.22 36.08
N SER A 199 -13.97 -13.22 36.19
CA SER A 199 -13.96 -12.27 37.31
C SER A 199 -15.17 -11.35 37.16
N SER A 200 -16.01 -11.23 38.19
CA SER A 200 -17.16 -10.32 38.21
C SER A 200 -16.79 -8.82 38.31
N VAL A 201 -15.49 -8.52 38.33
CA VAL A 201 -14.94 -7.16 38.35
C VAL A 201 -14.11 -6.98 37.06
N PRO A 202 -14.53 -6.10 36.14
CA PRO A 202 -13.85 -5.93 34.87
C PRO A 202 -12.58 -5.10 35.09
N ASN A 203 -11.46 -5.76 35.35
CA ASN A 203 -10.16 -5.14 35.11
C ASN A 203 -9.86 -5.29 33.61
N GLU A 204 -9.51 -4.20 32.94
CA GLU A 204 -9.25 -4.14 31.49
C GLU A 204 -8.12 -5.08 31.00
N THR A 205 -7.46 -5.80 31.91
CA THR A 205 -6.29 -6.67 31.66
C THR A 205 -6.55 -8.18 31.77
N ASP A 206 -7.79 -8.62 31.99
CA ASP A 206 -8.11 -10.06 32.15
C ASP A 206 -8.17 -10.78 30.80
N LEU A 207 -7.01 -10.94 30.17
CA LEU A 207 -6.86 -11.77 28.98
C LEU A 207 -6.99 -13.25 29.36
N PRO A 208 -7.77 -14.05 28.61
CA PRO A 208 -7.84 -15.49 28.83
C PRO A 208 -6.46 -16.13 28.70
N THR A 209 -6.13 -17.00 29.65
CA THR A 209 -4.80 -17.62 29.72
C THR A 209 -4.86 -19.06 29.23
N LEU A 210 -3.93 -19.44 28.35
CA LEU A 210 -3.76 -20.79 27.85
C LEU A 210 -2.79 -21.55 28.76
N ASP A 211 -3.24 -22.66 29.31
CA ASP A 211 -2.51 -23.46 30.29
C ASP A 211 -2.27 -24.90 29.80
N VAL A 212 -1.27 -25.58 30.35
CA VAL A 212 -0.89 -26.93 29.91
C VAL A 212 -2.05 -27.92 30.06
N LEU A 213 -2.17 -28.87 29.14
CA LEU A 213 -3.13 -29.96 29.28
C LEU A 213 -2.62 -30.95 30.34
N PRO A 214 -3.35 -31.16 31.46
CA PRO A 214 -2.97 -32.19 32.41
C PRO A 214 -3.14 -33.57 31.75
N MET A 215 -2.18 -34.49 31.96
CA MET A 215 -2.15 -35.85 31.37
C MET A 215 -3.44 -36.67 31.58
N ASN A 216 -4.27 -36.31 32.56
CA ASN A 216 -5.51 -37.00 32.91
C ASN A 216 -6.76 -36.41 32.22
N SER A 217 -6.59 -35.47 31.30
CA SER A 217 -7.71 -34.83 30.60
C SER A 217 -8.25 -35.73 29.50
N ASN A 218 -9.58 -35.77 29.36
CA ASN A 218 -10.28 -36.63 28.39
C ASN A 218 -9.86 -36.31 26.95
N LEU A 219 -8.90 -37.10 26.42
CA LEU A 219 -8.39 -37.04 25.03
C LEU A 219 -9.49 -37.23 23.96
N LYS A 220 -10.70 -37.66 24.34
CA LYS A 220 -11.84 -37.87 23.44
C LYS A 220 -12.35 -36.58 22.77
N ASN A 221 -12.14 -35.43 23.38
CA ASN A 221 -12.59 -34.13 22.84
C ASN A 221 -11.45 -33.33 22.21
N ILE A 222 -10.23 -33.88 22.15
CA ILE A 222 -9.13 -33.24 21.44
C ILE A 222 -9.40 -33.47 19.94
N PRO A 223 -9.41 -32.41 19.11
CA PRO A 223 -9.49 -32.59 17.67
C PRO A 223 -8.34 -33.51 17.24
N GLN A 224 -8.64 -34.63 16.60
CA GLN A 224 -7.60 -35.43 15.95
C GLN A 224 -7.08 -34.61 14.78
N PHE A 225 -5.91 -34.01 14.95
CA PHE A 225 -5.32 -33.17 13.93
C PHE A 225 -4.73 -34.03 12.81
N HIS A 226 -4.96 -33.59 11.58
CA HIS A 226 -4.15 -34.03 10.46
C HIS A 226 -2.81 -33.31 10.55
N PRO A 227 -1.69 -33.96 10.17
CA PRO A 227 -0.37 -33.32 10.21
C PRO A 227 -0.40 -32.01 9.41
N LEU A 228 -0.05 -30.91 10.09
CA LEU A 228 0.04 -29.60 9.47
C LEU A 228 1.47 -29.38 8.99
N PHE A 229 1.63 -29.25 7.68
CA PHE A 229 2.90 -28.89 7.07
C PHE A 229 2.96 -27.38 6.89
N VAL A 230 3.89 -26.73 7.57
CA VAL A 230 4.11 -25.29 7.46
C VAL A 230 5.45 -25.03 6.78
N GLY A 231 5.41 -24.34 5.64
CA GLY A 231 6.59 -23.88 4.90
C GLY A 231 6.75 -24.49 3.50
N ASP A 232 7.51 -23.78 2.67
CA ASP A 232 7.79 -24.20 1.30
C ASP A 232 8.98 -25.15 1.24
N VAL A 233 8.78 -26.32 0.65
CA VAL A 233 9.90 -27.22 0.36
C VAL A 233 10.66 -26.72 -0.84
N LYS A 234 11.88 -26.23 -0.59
CA LYS A 234 12.87 -25.96 -1.63
C LYS A 234 13.69 -27.22 -1.84
N LEU A 235 13.38 -27.98 -2.91
CA LEU A 235 14.09 -29.23 -3.22
C LEU A 235 15.60 -29.05 -3.39
N ALA A 236 16.05 -27.87 -3.81
CA ALA A 236 17.48 -27.52 -3.84
C ALA A 236 18.13 -27.51 -2.45
N HIS A 237 17.42 -27.03 -1.43
CA HIS A 237 17.90 -27.05 -0.04
C HIS A 237 17.90 -28.47 0.52
N VAL A 238 16.83 -29.23 0.27
CA VAL A 238 16.71 -30.64 0.66
C VAL A 238 17.83 -31.48 0.04
N LYS A 239 18.13 -31.28 -1.25
CA LYS A 239 19.25 -31.94 -1.93
C LYS A 239 20.58 -31.66 -1.23
N ARG A 240 20.83 -30.41 -0.82
CA ARG A 240 22.06 -30.05 -0.09
C ARG A 240 22.15 -30.78 1.24
N LEU A 241 21.06 -30.83 2.01
CA LEU A 241 21.00 -31.53 3.30
C LEU A 241 21.23 -33.05 3.14
N LEU A 242 20.65 -33.65 2.11
CA LEU A 242 20.84 -35.07 1.81
C LEU A 242 22.29 -35.38 1.44
N GLN A 243 22.93 -34.53 0.64
CA GLN A 243 24.34 -34.67 0.28
C GLN A 243 25.27 -34.46 1.49
N GLU A 244 24.95 -33.55 2.40
CA GLU A 244 25.68 -33.36 3.67
C GLU A 244 25.60 -34.59 4.57
N GLN A 245 24.50 -35.34 4.53
CA GLN A 245 24.31 -36.60 5.28
C GLN A 245 24.82 -37.83 4.51
N GLY A 246 25.40 -37.66 3.32
CA GLY A 246 26.02 -38.75 2.53
C GLY A 246 25.09 -39.48 1.56
N HIS A 247 23.86 -39.00 1.37
CA HIS A 247 22.92 -39.56 0.40
C HIS A 247 23.12 -38.94 -1.00
N VAL A 248 23.06 -39.76 -2.05
CA VAL A 248 23.16 -39.34 -3.45
C VAL A 248 21.80 -38.85 -3.92
N ALA A 249 21.65 -37.53 -4.07
CA ALA A 249 20.40 -36.90 -4.48
C ALA A 249 20.50 -36.24 -5.88
N GLU A 250 19.75 -36.75 -6.85
CA GLU A 250 19.72 -36.29 -8.24
C GLU A 250 18.34 -35.78 -8.66
N PHE A 251 18.29 -34.75 -9.50
CA PHE A 251 17.02 -34.22 -10.01
C PHE A 251 16.58 -35.00 -11.25
N ILE A 252 15.37 -35.58 -11.20
CA ILE A 252 14.77 -36.28 -12.34
C ILE A 252 13.60 -35.45 -12.86
N GLY A 253 13.91 -34.36 -13.57
CA GLY A 253 12.92 -33.46 -14.15
C GLY A 253 12.39 -32.37 -13.20
N GLU A 254 11.33 -31.69 -13.63
CA GLU A 254 10.74 -30.58 -12.87
C GLU A 254 10.04 -31.09 -11.61
N GLY A 255 10.62 -30.78 -10.43
CA GLY A 255 9.97 -31.04 -9.14
C GLY A 255 10.15 -32.44 -8.56
N MET A 256 11.05 -33.28 -9.09
CA MET A 256 11.33 -34.62 -8.54
C MET A 256 12.81 -34.80 -8.18
N LEU A 257 13.07 -35.35 -7.00
CA LEU A 257 14.40 -35.66 -6.49
C LEU A 257 14.50 -37.15 -6.20
N LEU A 258 15.42 -37.84 -6.87
CA LEU A 258 15.76 -39.23 -6.60
C LEU A 258 16.91 -39.29 -5.59
N CYS A 259 16.69 -39.98 -4.49
CA CYS A 259 17.67 -40.21 -3.43
C CYS A 259 18.08 -41.69 -3.45
N ASP A 260 19.38 -41.94 -3.54
CA ASP A 260 20.04 -43.27 -3.52
C ASP A 260 19.46 -44.30 -4.50
N GLY A 261 18.79 -43.86 -5.57
CA GLY A 261 18.16 -44.77 -6.53
C GLY A 261 16.90 -45.48 -6.03
N LEU A 262 16.50 -45.29 -4.77
CA LEU A 262 15.43 -46.06 -4.12
C LEU A 262 14.24 -45.21 -3.69
N VAL A 263 14.47 -43.92 -3.38
CA VAL A 263 13.45 -43.02 -2.82
C VAL A 263 13.26 -41.83 -3.74
N THR A 264 12.02 -41.54 -4.11
CA THR A 264 11.66 -40.38 -4.92
C THR A 264 10.87 -39.38 -4.09
N VAL A 265 11.37 -38.15 -3.99
CA VAL A 265 10.69 -37.00 -3.40
C VAL A 265 10.04 -36.19 -4.54
N LYS A 266 8.72 -36.19 -4.62
CA LYS A 266 7.96 -35.43 -5.63
C LYS A 266 7.29 -34.23 -4.98
N LYS A 267 7.57 -33.03 -5.48
CA LYS A 267 6.81 -31.82 -5.14
C LYS A 267 5.68 -31.65 -6.15
N ILE A 268 4.44 -31.81 -5.71
CA ILE A 268 3.26 -31.53 -6.53
C ILE A 268 3.02 -30.02 -6.57
N VAL A 269 2.32 -29.52 -7.60
CA VAL A 269 1.84 -28.14 -7.69
C VAL A 269 1.12 -27.76 -6.39
N GLY A 270 1.77 -26.92 -5.57
CA GLY A 270 1.36 -26.53 -4.21
C GLY A 270 2.43 -26.84 -3.14
N ASP A 271 2.00 -26.92 -1.87
CA ASP A 271 2.86 -27.21 -0.71
C ASP A 271 2.87 -28.69 -0.30
N LYS A 272 2.40 -29.57 -1.20
CA LYS A 272 2.34 -31.01 -0.95
C LYS A 272 3.57 -31.71 -1.50
N VAL A 273 4.28 -32.41 -0.61
CA VAL A 273 5.40 -33.28 -0.96
C VAL A 273 4.97 -34.73 -0.77
N ILE A 274 5.19 -35.54 -1.80
CA ILE A 274 4.98 -36.98 -1.76
C ILE A 274 6.35 -37.66 -1.74
N LEU A 275 6.52 -38.57 -0.78
CA LEU A 275 7.67 -39.44 -0.64
C LEU A 275 7.25 -40.83 -1.12
N GLU A 276 7.80 -41.29 -2.24
CA GLU A 276 7.58 -42.62 -2.79
C GLU A 276 8.86 -43.44 -2.66
N GLY A 277 8.80 -44.62 -2.06
CA GLY A 277 9.97 -45.49 -1.90
C GLY A 277 9.61 -46.82 -1.26
N GLY A 278 10.54 -47.77 -1.32
CA GLY A 278 10.44 -49.03 -0.60
C GLY A 278 10.60 -48.84 0.92
N ILE A 279 10.13 -49.80 1.71
CA ILE A 279 10.43 -49.84 3.15
C ILE A 279 11.91 -50.18 3.32
N SER A 280 12.74 -49.15 3.48
CA SER A 280 14.18 -49.27 3.70
C SER A 280 14.63 -48.24 4.75
N GLN A 281 15.83 -48.39 5.31
CA GLN A 281 16.35 -47.44 6.32
C GLN A 281 16.59 -46.06 5.68
N GLU A 282 17.06 -46.06 4.43
CA GLU A 282 17.28 -44.87 3.61
C GLU A 282 15.98 -44.08 3.41
N PHE A 283 14.83 -44.76 3.28
CA PHE A 283 13.53 -44.09 3.22
C PHE A 283 13.21 -43.33 4.51
N TYR A 284 13.49 -43.90 5.69
CA TYR A 284 13.24 -43.24 6.96
C TYR A 284 14.19 -42.07 7.20
N ASP A 285 15.45 -42.20 6.81
CA ASP A 285 16.44 -41.13 6.91
C ASP A 285 16.10 -39.96 5.98
N VAL A 286 15.79 -40.23 4.71
CA VAL A 286 15.33 -39.22 3.74
C VAL A 286 14.04 -38.56 4.23
N ARG A 287 13.07 -39.34 4.74
CA ARG A 287 11.82 -38.81 5.30
C ARG A 287 12.08 -37.88 6.48
N LYS A 288 12.98 -38.26 7.39
CA LYS A 288 13.35 -37.42 8.54
C LYS A 288 13.98 -36.11 8.09
N ILE A 289 14.90 -36.14 7.13
CA ILE A 289 15.55 -34.93 6.60
C ILE A 289 14.55 -34.02 5.89
N VAL A 290 13.65 -34.60 5.10
CA VAL A 290 12.59 -33.86 4.41
C VAL A 290 11.63 -33.24 5.43
N TYR A 291 11.24 -33.96 6.49
CA TYR A 291 10.40 -33.44 7.56
C TYR A 291 11.12 -32.59 8.62
N ASP A 292 12.44 -32.53 8.61
CA ASP A 292 13.17 -31.52 9.37
C ASP A 292 13.26 -30.22 8.54
N SER A 293 13.28 -30.33 7.21
CA SER A 293 13.21 -29.19 6.30
C SER A 293 11.81 -28.57 6.21
N ILE A 294 10.77 -29.36 6.51
CA ILE A 294 9.37 -28.93 6.61
C ILE A 294 9.04 -28.80 8.08
N VAL A 295 8.35 -27.76 8.53
CA VAL A 295 7.85 -27.78 9.91
C VAL A 295 6.59 -28.63 9.93
N GLU A 296 6.74 -29.93 10.17
CA GLU A 296 5.62 -30.82 10.49
C GLU A 296 5.28 -30.65 11.98
N PHE A 297 4.00 -30.38 12.24
CA PHE A 297 3.39 -30.43 13.56
C PHE A 297 2.44 -31.63 13.63
N LEU A 298 2.76 -32.56 14.54
CA LEU A 298 1.91 -33.68 14.96
C LEU A 298 0.98 -33.26 16.11
#